data_AF-A0A7V5VUY9-F1
#
_entry.id   AF-A0A7V5VUY9-F1
#
_cell.length_a   1.000
_cell.length_b   1.000
_cell.length_c   1.000
_cell.angle_alpha   90.00
_cell.angle_beta   90.00
_cell.angle_gamma   90.00
#
_symmetry.space_group_name_H-M   'P 1'
#
loop_
_entity.id
_entity.type
_entity.pdbx_description
1 polymer ?
#
loop_
_entity_poly.entity_id
_entity_poly.type
_entity_poly.pdbx_seq_one_letter_code
_entity_poly.pdbx_strand_id
1 'polypeptide(L)'
;MWLRVEFTAPTAVVVAWNYPDQLYGMLMEAILQVRSSLSELLHGEGFSYKGHQYRLLTASWLFPKRSQPVVGGSLFEPPIRR
;
A
#
# COMPACT_ATOMS: atom_id res chain seq x y z
N MET A 1 7.47 10.68 9.59
CA MET A 1 6.25 10.22 10.28
C MET A 1 5.99 8.78 9.85
N TRP A 2 5.57 7.91 10.76
CA TRP A 2 5.24 6.52 10.45
C TRP A 2 3.78 6.29 10.84
N LEU A 3 3.01 5.70 9.94
CA LEU A 3 1.62 5.36 10.19
C LEU A 3 1.50 3.84 10.12
N ARG A 4 0.81 3.27 11.10
CA ARG A 4 0.47 1.86 11.16
C ARG A 4 -0.99 1.67 10.76
N VAL A 5 -1.22 0.81 9.78
CA VAL A 5 -2.57 0.45 9.32
C VAL A 5 -2.82 -1.00 9.66
N GLU A 6 -3.91 -1.26 10.38
CA GLU A 6 -4.40 -2.61 10.61
C GLU A 6 -5.60 -2.86 9.70
N PHE A 7 -5.50 -3.88 8.85
CA PHE A 7 -6.60 -4.35 8.04
C PHE A 7 -7.29 -5.51 8.74
N THR A 8 -8.61 -5.39 8.88
CA THR A 8 -9.47 -6.42 9.46
C THR A 8 -10.41 -6.96 8.38
N ALA A 9 -10.69 -8.25 8.46
CA ALA A 9 -11.63 -8.95 7.59
C ALA A 9 -12.34 -10.04 8.41
N PRO A 10 -13.59 -10.38 8.08
CA PRO A 10 -14.34 -11.41 8.82
C PRO A 10 -13.77 -12.82 8.63
N THR A 11 -13.08 -13.06 7.50
CA THR A 11 -12.47 -14.35 7.14
C THR A 11 -11.09 -14.12 6.52
N ALA A 12 -10.36 -15.21 6.28
CA ALA A 12 -9.13 -15.14 5.50
C ALA A 12 -9.40 -14.57 4.10
N VAL A 13 -8.44 -13.81 3.57
CA VAL A 13 -8.53 -13.14 2.26
C VAL A 13 -7.38 -13.55 1.37
N VAL A 14 -7.65 -13.76 0.09
CA VAL A 14 -6.59 -14.03 -0.90
C VAL A 14 -6.04 -12.70 -1.37
N VAL A 15 -4.73 -12.53 -1.20
CA VAL A 15 -3.98 -11.36 -1.63
C VAL A 15 -3.13 -11.77 -2.84
N ALA A 16 -3.29 -11.06 -3.96
CA ALA A 16 -2.55 -11.36 -5.19
C ALA A 16 -1.04 -11.16 -5.00
N TRP A 17 -0.20 -11.88 -5.74
CA TRP A 17 1.26 -11.75 -5.61
C TRP A 17 1.77 -10.32 -5.88
N ASN A 18 1.10 -9.60 -6.79
CA ASN A 18 1.37 -8.22 -7.13
C ASN A 18 0.57 -7.20 -6.30
N TYR A 19 0.06 -7.60 -5.12
CA TYR A 19 -0.66 -6.67 -4.25
C TYR A 19 0.12 -5.42 -3.84
N PRO A 20 1.48 -5.36 -3.79
CA PRO A 20 2.15 -4.11 -3.42
C PRO A 20 1.79 -2.94 -4.36
N ASP A 21 1.61 -3.21 -5.65
CA ASP A 21 1.20 -2.20 -6.63
C ASP A 21 -0.27 -1.79 -6.42
N GLN A 22 -1.13 -2.75 -6.12
CA GLN A 22 -2.55 -2.51 -5.80
C GLN A 22 -2.70 -1.69 -4.51
N LEU A 23 -1.91 -2.01 -3.49
CA LEU A 23 -1.88 -1.31 -2.21
C LEU A 23 -1.39 0.12 -2.38
N TYR A 24 -0.36 0.33 -3.20
CA TYR A 24 0.11 1.66 -3.54
C TYR A 24 -0.97 2.47 -4.27
N GLY A 25 -1.64 1.87 -5.26
CA GLY A 25 -2.76 2.48 -5.98
C GLY A 25 -3.88 2.91 -5.04
N MET A 26 -4.38 1.98 -4.20
CA MET A 26 -5.42 2.27 -3.22
C MET A 26 -5.02 3.39 -2.25
N LEU A 27 -3.75 3.42 -1.81
CA LEU A 27 -3.26 4.47 -0.94
C LEU A 27 -3.22 5.84 -1.63
N MET A 28 -2.77 5.90 -2.88
CA MET A 28 -2.78 7.14 -3.66
C MET A 28 -4.20 7.64 -3.88
N GLU A 29 -5.12 6.76 -4.28
CA GLU A 29 -6.54 7.10 -4.47
C GLU A 29 -7.16 7.66 -3.18
N ALA A 30 -6.94 6.99 -2.04
CA ALA A 30 -7.46 7.45 -0.75
C ALA A 30 -6.93 8.84 -0.36
N ILE A 31 -5.64 9.12 -0.60
CA ILE A 31 -5.05 10.43 -0.33
C ILE A 31 -5.67 11.49 -1.25
N LEU A 32 -5.81 11.20 -2.55
CA LEU A 32 -6.32 12.15 -3.54
C LEU A 32 -7.81 12.43 -3.39
N GLN A 33 -8.59 11.48 -2.87
CA GLN A 33 -10.00 11.71 -2.49
C GLN A 33 -10.13 12.77 -1.39
N VAL A 34 -9.18 12.79 -0.43
CA VAL A 34 -9.21 13.76 0.69
C VAL A 34 -8.54 15.08 0.30
N ARG A 35 -7.43 15.04 -0.45
CA ARG A 35 -6.69 16.21 -0.92
C ARG A 35 -6.12 16.00 -2.32
N SER A 36 -6.95 16.31 -3.33
CA SER A 36 -6.58 16.24 -4.74
C SER A 36 -5.39 17.13 -5.11
N SER A 37 -5.16 18.23 -4.38
CA SER A 37 -4.01 19.14 -4.58
C SER A 37 -2.64 18.46 -4.36
N LEU A 38 -2.60 17.26 -3.78
CA LEU A 38 -1.37 16.49 -3.61
C LEU A 38 -1.03 15.62 -4.84
N SER A 39 -1.84 15.64 -5.89
CA SER A 39 -1.64 14.80 -7.08
C SER A 39 -0.26 15.00 -7.70
N GLU A 40 0.13 16.23 -8.02
CA GLU A 40 1.44 16.53 -8.64
C GLU A 40 2.62 16.13 -7.74
N LEU A 41 2.44 16.26 -6.42
CA LEU A 41 3.48 15.92 -5.44
C LEU A 41 3.68 14.39 -5.32
N LEU A 42 2.63 13.61 -5.60
CA LEU A 42 2.60 12.15 -5.39
C LEU A 42 2.67 11.34 -6.69
N HIS A 43 2.31 11.94 -7.84
CA HIS A 43 2.44 11.33 -9.16
C HIS A 43 3.74 11.75 -9.84
N GLY A 44 4.47 10.76 -10.38
CA GLY A 44 5.36 10.88 -11.55
C GLY A 44 6.60 11.77 -11.44
N GLU A 45 6.44 13.05 -11.12
CA GLU A 45 7.54 14.02 -11.05
C GLU A 45 8.29 13.94 -9.71
N GLY A 46 7.61 13.46 -8.67
CA GLY A 46 8.17 13.32 -7.32
C GLY A 46 8.64 14.65 -6.74
N PHE A 47 9.18 14.61 -5.53
CA PHE A 47 9.88 15.77 -5.00
C PHE A 47 11.26 15.85 -5.66
N SER A 48 11.51 16.89 -6.44
CA SER A 48 12.80 17.11 -7.07
C SER A 48 13.66 18.06 -6.21
N TYR A 49 14.81 17.58 -5.73
CA TYR A 49 15.78 18.39 -5.00
C TYR A 49 17.19 18.09 -5.48
N LYS A 50 17.92 19.16 -5.87
CA LYS A 50 19.29 19.07 -6.42
C LYS A 50 19.43 18.07 -7.58
N GLY A 51 18.42 17.98 -8.46
CA GLY A 51 18.42 17.06 -9.60
C GLY A 51 18.07 15.61 -9.28
N HIS A 52 17.69 15.31 -8.03
CA HIS A 52 17.22 13.98 -7.63
C HIS A 52 15.71 13.97 -7.42
N GLN A 53 15.05 12.94 -7.94
CA GLN A 53 13.63 12.68 -7.71
C GLN A 53 13.46 11.75 -6.50
N TYR A 54 12.64 12.17 -5.54
CA TYR A 54 12.32 11.41 -4.34
C TYR A 54 10.85 11.01 -4.33
N ARG A 55 10.60 9.75 -3.98
CA ARG A 55 9.26 9.31 -3.57
C ARG A 55 9.01 9.81 -2.16
N LEU A 56 7.95 10.59 -2.00
CA LEU A 56 7.59 11.18 -0.70
C LEU A 56 6.82 10.23 0.21
N LEU A 57 6.31 9.13 -0.35
CA LEU A 57 5.60 8.11 0.38
C LEU A 57 6.13 6.74 -0.01
N THR A 58 6.30 5.89 1.00
CA THR A 58 6.59 4.48 0.81
C THR A 58 5.56 3.67 1.59
N ALA A 59 5.14 2.58 0.97
CA ALA A 59 4.29 1.60 1.59
C ALA A 59 5.07 0.30 1.77
N SER A 60 4.38 -0.60 2.41
CA SER A 60 4.95 -1.62 3.23
C SER A 60 4.31 -2.91 2.79
N TRP A 61 5.07 -4.00 2.66
CA TRP A 61 4.48 -5.33 2.53
C TRP A 61 3.56 -5.58 3.73
N LEU A 62 2.45 -6.26 3.48
CA LEU A 62 1.48 -6.68 4.46
C LEU A 62 2.01 -7.89 5.23
N PHE A 63 1.90 -7.87 6.56
CA PHE A 63 2.33 -8.97 7.43
C PHE A 63 1.11 -9.58 8.14
N PRO A 64 0.53 -10.66 7.58
CA PRO A 64 -0.55 -11.39 8.24
C PRO A 64 0.01 -12.22 9.41
N LYS A 65 -0.87 -12.66 10.32
CA LYS A 65 -0.47 -13.63 11.36
C LYS A 65 -0.06 -14.98 10.77
N ARG A 66 -0.74 -15.38 9.70
CA ARG A 66 -0.42 -16.58 8.91
C ARG A 66 -0.62 -16.28 7.44
N SER A 67 0.26 -16.82 6.62
CA SER A 67 0.15 -16.81 5.16
C SER A 67 0.26 -18.23 4.63
N GLN A 68 -0.58 -18.56 3.65
CA GLN A 68 -0.49 -19.80 2.90
C GLN A 68 -0.44 -19.46 1.41
N PRO A 69 0.50 -20.00 0.62
CA PRO A 69 0.49 -19.83 -0.83
C PRO A 69 -0.70 -20.59 -1.43
N VAL A 70 -1.39 -19.95 -2.38
CA VAL A 70 -2.51 -20.53 -3.14
C VAL A 70 -2.34 -20.19 -4.62
N VAL A 71 -3.12 -20.84 -5.49
CA VAL A 71 -3.09 -20.51 -6.93
C VAL A 71 -3.50 -19.03 -7.08
N GLY A 72 -2.61 -18.22 -7.67
CA GLY A 72 -2.85 -16.81 -7.93
C GLY A 72 -2.53 -15.83 -6.80
N GLY A 73 -2.09 -16.29 -5.62
CA GLY A 73 -1.75 -15.38 -4.52
C GLY A 73 -1.38 -16.07 -3.22
N SER A 74 -1.56 -15.36 -2.11
CA SER A 74 -1.42 -15.90 -0.77
C SER A 74 -2.65 -15.62 0.08
N LEU A 75 -3.15 -16.66 0.73
CA LEU A 75 -4.24 -16.58 1.69
C LEU A 75 -3.69 -16.00 3.00
N PHE A 76 -4.23 -14.86 3.42
CA PHE A 76 -3.83 -14.15 4.62
C PHE A 76 -4.91 -14.27 5.69
N GLU A 77 -4.52 -14.72 6.88
CA GLU A 77 -5.38 -14.70 8.06
C GLU A 77 -5.34 -13.31 8.74
N PRO A 78 -6.49 -12.65 8.97
CA PRO A 78 -6.54 -11.38 9.69
C PRO A 78 -6.23 -11.56 11.19
N PRO A 79 -5.81 -10.48 11.89
CA PRO A 79 -5.53 -9.15 11.37
C PRO A 79 -4.23 -9.13 10.54
N ILE A 80 -4.26 -8.33 9.48
CA ILE A 80 -3.08 -8.06 8.64
C ILE A 80 -2.52 -6.72 9.10
N ARG A 81 -1.28 -6.70 9.55
CA ARG A 81 -0.67 -5.53 10.22
C ARG A 81 0.52 -5.01 9.44
N ARG A 82 0.71 -3.68 9.45
CA ARG A 82 2.03 -3.02 9.52
C ARG A 82 1.89 -1.62 10.07
#